data_AF-A0A934HYD4-F1
#
_entry.id   AF-A0A934HYD4-F1
#
_cell.length_a   1.000
_cell.length_b   1.000
_cell.length_c   1.000
_cell.angle_alpha   90.00
_cell.angle_beta   90.00
_cell.angle_gamma   90.00
#
_symmetry.space_group_name_H-M   'P 1'
#
loop_
_entity.id
_entity.type
_entity.pdbx_description
1 polymer ?
#
loop_
_entity_poly.entity_id
_entity_poly.type
_entity_poly.pdbx_seq_one_letter_code
_entity_poly.pdbx_strand_id
1 'polypeptide(L)'
;MDKNLKIIPVSSIFTNIRYVVPIYQRNYAWGVMEIEQLIEDIDSSINDSNKNYFLGNLIVNQTDNNVYEVIDGQQRLTTLFLLENYLGMNFAKDALRFEAREKSNRTLNMLTKDNNRELVEELVSVEILKGHQIIDTYFKTNNIDKNELIKKLEKVFLVRVQVPQGIDLNHYFEIMNTRGEQLELHEIAKAKFLEVLDTEHDKKTAALIWEKCSNMDSYIQMNFDPKIRKSLFTNDWTSIKDNIADFDSISECVPKDNEDRNSAPLIEILKNKKLINNGVSKDEVENERFESIISFPNFLLQVNAVINKLEEEDSTLDDKHFLNNLSWAWNDAGRAKNFLYHMLKCRVLFDKYILKREYARDYKETGKWSLQRLEKYSDVKGDKPKYVGTFGDDNSQNNKQIRTLQSCLRITYTSPKTMHWISLVLTGLIENELCDIIEILEDYCKTKVIESRFEDARGFGFERIVFTYLDYLLYKNGYSYLGKEIVPPMRDDWQFQFRSSIEHFQPQNPVEGLSWESDDLDGFGNLALITVSGNSKFSNLPPEGKISSYPSIIEQSLKLKIMKELVNLDNGKWTEEKASKHKEEMFRILNG
;
A
#
# COMPACT_ATOMS: atom_id res chain seq x y z
N MET A 1 15.65 23.79 25.98
CA MET A 1 14.52 22.91 25.63
C MET A 1 13.37 23.82 25.27
N ASP A 2 12.91 23.76 24.02
CA ASP A 2 11.77 24.55 23.56
C ASP A 2 10.55 24.28 24.44
N LYS A 3 9.94 25.33 25.01
CA LYS A 3 8.71 25.22 25.82
C LYS A 3 7.51 24.69 25.04
N ASN A 4 7.66 24.53 23.73
CA ASN A 4 6.59 24.17 22.79
C ASN A 4 6.57 22.67 22.45
N LEU A 5 7.55 21.87 22.88
CA LEU A 5 7.61 20.45 22.59
C LEU A 5 7.52 19.63 23.87
N LYS A 6 6.56 18.69 23.92
CA LYS A 6 6.37 17.78 25.05
C LYS A 6 6.29 16.33 24.59
N ILE A 7 7.18 15.50 25.11
CA ILE A 7 7.11 14.04 24.94
C ILE A 7 6.07 13.49 25.92
N ILE A 8 5.11 12.74 25.42
CA ILE A 8 3.98 12.21 26.20
C ILE A 8 3.87 10.71 25.93
N PRO A 9 4.06 9.83 26.93
CA PRO A 9 3.71 8.43 26.83
C PRO A 9 2.25 8.28 26.46
N VAL A 10 1.93 7.38 25.53
CA VAL A 10 0.55 7.19 25.05
C VAL A 10 -0.37 6.87 26.21
N SER A 11 0.05 5.99 27.12
CA SER A 11 -0.67 5.67 28.38
C SER A 11 -1.08 6.86 29.25
N SER A 12 -0.54 8.06 29.01
CA SER A 12 -0.84 9.28 29.76
C SER A 12 -1.40 10.42 28.91
N ILE A 13 -1.70 10.17 27.63
CA ILE A 13 -2.07 11.22 26.68
C ILE A 13 -3.35 11.96 27.07
N PHE A 14 -4.32 11.24 27.64
CA PHE A 14 -5.61 11.77 28.12
C PHE A 14 -5.62 12.08 29.63
N THR A 15 -4.50 11.90 30.34
CA THR A 15 -4.42 12.13 31.78
C THR A 15 -4.39 13.63 32.08
N ASN A 16 -5.46 14.15 32.71
CA ASN A 16 -5.63 15.56 33.05
C ASN A 16 -5.54 16.52 31.84
N ILE A 17 -5.81 16.04 30.64
CA ILE A 17 -5.73 16.80 29.39
C ILE A 17 -7.05 16.63 28.63
N ARG A 18 -7.53 17.72 28.01
CA ARG A 18 -8.69 17.72 27.12
C ARG A 18 -8.29 18.16 25.72
N TYR A 19 -8.62 17.35 24.73
CA TYR A 19 -8.42 17.64 23.32
C TYR A 19 -9.73 18.03 22.66
N VAL A 20 -9.69 19.09 21.87
CA VAL A 20 -10.82 19.58 21.07
C VAL A 20 -10.47 19.43 19.60
N VAL A 21 -11.28 18.67 18.86
CA VAL A 21 -11.19 18.58 17.40
C VAL A 21 -12.04 19.70 16.80
N PRO A 22 -11.44 20.72 16.17
CA PRO A 22 -12.16 21.89 15.68
C PRO A 22 -12.99 21.60 14.42
N ILE A 23 -13.89 22.52 14.07
CA ILE A 23 -14.88 22.35 12.98
C ILE A 23 -14.22 22.09 11.62
N TYR A 24 -13.07 22.72 11.34
CA TYR A 24 -12.37 22.63 10.05
C TYR A 24 -11.66 21.29 9.80
N GLN A 25 -11.51 20.45 10.83
CA GLN A 25 -10.97 19.11 10.67
C GLN A 25 -11.97 18.20 9.94
N ARG A 26 -11.55 17.04 9.42
CA ARG A 26 -12.49 16.09 8.80
C ARG A 26 -13.17 15.18 9.82
N ASN A 27 -14.18 14.42 9.41
CA ASN A 27 -14.76 13.37 10.28
C ASN A 27 -13.73 12.27 10.55
N TYR A 28 -13.96 11.49 11.61
CA TYR A 28 -13.19 10.26 11.81
C TYR A 28 -13.44 9.31 10.63
N ALA A 29 -12.37 8.74 10.06
CA ALA A 29 -12.44 7.99 8.81
C ALA A 29 -11.45 6.81 8.73
N TRP A 30 -10.61 6.60 9.75
CA TRP A 30 -9.74 5.41 9.79
C TRP A 30 -10.56 4.13 9.79
N GLY A 31 -10.18 3.22 8.89
CA GLY A 31 -10.80 1.92 8.68
C GLY A 31 -9.97 0.79 9.26
N VAL A 32 -10.19 -0.42 8.74
CA VAL A 32 -9.53 -1.63 9.25
C VAL A 32 -8.02 -1.52 9.15
N MET A 33 -7.50 -1.16 7.97
CA MET A 33 -6.06 -1.12 7.71
C MET A 33 -5.32 -0.19 8.66
N GLU A 34 -5.79 1.04 8.85
CA GLU A 34 -5.09 2.03 9.67
C GLU A 34 -5.15 1.71 11.17
N ILE A 35 -6.29 1.17 11.65
CA ILE A 35 -6.47 0.81 13.05
C ILE A 35 -5.63 -0.43 13.40
N GLU A 36 -5.66 -1.47 12.57
CA GLU A 36 -4.87 -2.67 12.78
C GLU A 36 -3.37 -2.34 12.76
N GLN A 37 -2.92 -1.56 11.77
CA GLN A 37 -1.53 -1.10 11.69
C GLN A 37 -1.10 -0.35 12.96
N LEU A 38 -1.94 0.54 13.50
CA LEU A 38 -1.63 1.26 14.74
C LEU A 38 -1.43 0.30 15.92
N ILE A 39 -2.30 -0.70 16.06
CA ILE A 39 -2.21 -1.66 17.17
C ILE A 39 -0.98 -2.56 16.98
N GLU A 40 -0.69 -3.01 15.75
CA GLU A 40 0.52 -3.79 15.42
C GLU A 40 1.81 -3.03 15.71
N ASP A 41 1.85 -1.74 15.36
CA ASP A 41 3.00 -0.87 15.63
C ASP A 41 3.26 -0.74 17.14
N ILE A 42 2.19 -0.63 17.94
CA ILE A 42 2.27 -0.59 19.41
C ILE A 42 2.68 -1.96 19.96
N ASP A 43 2.09 -3.05 19.47
CA ASP A 43 2.31 -4.39 20.01
C ASP A 43 3.71 -4.94 19.69
N SER A 44 4.22 -4.66 18.48
CA SER A 44 5.55 -5.07 18.01
C SER A 44 6.69 -4.21 18.57
N SER A 45 6.38 -3.09 19.22
CA SER A 45 7.39 -2.09 19.63
C SER A 45 8.41 -2.58 20.66
N ILE A 46 8.17 -3.68 21.39
CA ILE A 46 8.93 -4.07 22.60
C ILE A 46 9.34 -5.56 22.59
N ASN A 47 9.74 -6.12 21.44
CA ASN A 47 10.50 -7.39 21.47
C ASN A 47 11.94 -7.22 22.00
N ASP A 48 12.41 -5.97 22.12
CA ASP A 48 13.73 -5.62 22.65
C ASP A 48 13.58 -4.79 23.94
N SER A 49 14.17 -5.25 25.03
CA SER A 49 13.83 -4.83 26.40
C SER A 49 14.10 -3.36 26.79
N ASN A 50 14.70 -2.52 25.92
CA ASN A 50 15.23 -1.20 26.29
C ASN A 50 14.94 -0.02 25.33
N LYS A 51 14.03 -0.13 24.35
CA LYS A 51 13.75 0.99 23.42
C LYS A 51 12.32 1.52 23.57
N ASN A 52 12.20 2.86 23.59
CA ASN A 52 10.91 3.57 23.51
C ASN A 52 10.54 3.74 22.03
N TYR A 53 9.25 3.60 21.69
CA TYR A 53 8.77 3.70 20.32
C TYR A 53 8.06 5.03 20.07
N PHE A 54 8.44 5.69 18.97
CA PHE A 54 7.87 6.96 18.56
C PHE A 54 6.67 6.72 17.65
N LEU A 55 5.47 7.07 18.13
CA LEU A 55 4.21 6.90 17.40
C LEU A 55 3.87 8.11 16.51
N GLY A 56 4.73 9.14 16.50
CA GLY A 56 4.60 10.33 15.67
C GLY A 56 4.27 11.62 16.43
N ASN A 57 4.00 12.68 15.67
CA ASN A 57 3.72 14.01 16.19
C ASN A 57 2.21 14.22 16.44
N LEU A 58 1.88 15.09 17.41
CA LEU A 58 0.54 15.62 17.65
C LEU A 58 0.63 17.15 17.71
N ILE A 59 0.16 17.84 16.67
CA ILE A 59 0.24 19.29 16.58
C ILE A 59 -1.02 19.91 17.18
N VAL A 60 -0.83 20.80 18.14
CA VAL A 60 -1.92 21.39 18.92
C VAL A 60 -1.78 22.89 19.11
N ASN A 61 -2.92 23.54 19.36
CA ASN A 61 -2.98 24.86 19.93
C ASN A 61 -3.62 24.84 21.33
N GLN A 62 -2.85 25.22 22.35
CA GLN A 62 -3.36 25.38 23.70
C GLN A 62 -4.28 26.60 23.79
N THR A 63 -5.58 26.35 24.03
CA THR A 63 -6.61 27.39 24.16
C THR A 63 -6.87 27.78 25.62
N ASP A 64 -6.64 26.86 26.56
CA ASP A 64 -6.77 27.09 28.01
C ASP A 64 -5.83 26.15 28.79
N ASN A 65 -5.85 26.20 30.12
CA ASN A 65 -5.14 25.28 31.00
C ASN A 65 -5.55 23.83 30.72
N ASN A 66 -4.60 23.05 30.18
CA ASN A 66 -4.78 21.66 29.79
C ASN A 66 -5.85 21.40 28.71
N VAL A 67 -6.28 22.43 27.97
CA VAL A 67 -7.18 22.30 26.82
C VAL A 67 -6.41 22.58 25.54
N TYR A 68 -6.41 21.62 24.62
CA TYR A 68 -5.63 21.67 23.39
C TYR A 68 -6.54 21.43 22.19
N GLU A 69 -6.61 22.40 21.30
CA GLU A 69 -7.23 22.25 19.99
C GLU A 69 -6.28 21.47 19.07
N VAL A 70 -6.81 20.46 18.38
CA VAL A 70 -6.03 19.53 17.55
C VAL A 70 -5.95 20.05 16.11
N ILE A 71 -4.72 20.29 15.66
CA ILE A 71 -4.42 20.76 14.30
C ILE A 71 -3.99 19.60 13.40
N ASP A 72 -3.19 18.68 13.93
CA ASP A 72 -2.77 17.47 13.24
C ASP A 72 -2.80 16.23 14.14
N GLY A 73 -2.91 15.05 13.56
CA GLY A 73 -2.95 13.78 14.29
C GLY A 73 -4.35 13.41 14.80
N GLN A 74 -5.40 14.08 14.32
CA GLN A 74 -6.79 13.88 14.75
C GLN A 74 -7.25 12.41 14.69
N GLN A 75 -6.99 11.73 13.58
CA GLN A 75 -7.44 10.34 13.38
C GLN A 75 -6.79 9.40 14.39
N ARG A 76 -5.46 9.48 14.49
CA ARG A 76 -4.64 8.73 15.44
C ARG A 76 -5.06 8.98 16.89
N LEU A 77 -5.25 10.25 17.27
CA LEU A 77 -5.71 10.63 18.60
C LEU A 77 -7.09 10.04 18.91
N THR A 78 -8.00 10.04 17.93
CA THR A 78 -9.34 9.45 18.10
C THR A 78 -9.25 7.93 18.27
N THR A 79 -8.42 7.25 17.49
CA THR A 79 -8.21 5.80 17.63
C THR A 79 -7.55 5.44 18.96
N LEU A 80 -6.58 6.23 19.44
CA LEU A 80 -5.99 6.05 20.76
C LEU A 80 -7.01 6.22 21.89
N PHE A 81 -7.91 7.20 21.78
CA PHE A 81 -9.01 7.35 22.73
C PHE A 81 -9.90 6.10 22.78
N LEU A 82 -10.25 5.55 21.61
CA LEU A 82 -11.05 4.33 21.53
C LEU A 82 -10.30 3.11 22.09
N LEU A 83 -9.01 3.00 21.81
CA LEU A 83 -8.16 1.91 22.28
C LEU A 83 -7.99 1.94 23.80
N GLU A 84 -7.62 3.09 24.38
CA GLU A 84 -7.47 3.24 25.82
C GLU A 84 -8.80 3.00 26.56
N ASN A 85 -9.92 3.45 25.98
CA ASN A 85 -11.25 3.12 26.50
C ASN A 85 -11.52 1.60 26.48
N TYR A 86 -11.22 0.92 25.37
CA TYR A 86 -11.40 -0.53 25.23
C TYR A 86 -10.51 -1.36 26.19
N LEU A 87 -9.34 -0.81 26.52
CA LEU A 87 -8.41 -1.36 27.52
C LEU A 87 -8.85 -1.07 28.97
N GLY A 88 -9.89 -0.26 29.18
CA GLY A 88 -10.39 0.09 30.52
C GLY A 88 -9.51 1.10 31.25
N MET A 89 -8.75 1.93 30.53
CA MET A 89 -7.92 2.97 31.12
C MET A 89 -8.77 4.13 31.64
N ASN A 90 -8.34 4.73 32.75
CA ASN A 90 -9.09 5.80 33.42
C ASN A 90 -8.64 7.18 32.93
N PHE A 91 -9.51 7.87 32.21
CA PHE A 91 -9.34 9.28 31.82
C PHE A 91 -10.69 10.01 31.84
N ALA A 92 -10.65 11.34 31.70
CA ALA A 92 -11.87 12.15 31.71
C ALA A 92 -12.76 11.86 30.49
N LYS A 93 -14.08 11.77 30.66
CA LYS A 93 -15.00 11.45 29.56
C LYS A 93 -14.96 12.49 28.43
N ASP A 94 -14.64 13.73 28.78
CA ASP A 94 -14.44 14.85 27.87
C ASP A 94 -12.97 15.05 27.48
N ALA A 95 -12.09 14.05 27.68
CA ALA A 95 -10.69 14.09 27.28
C ALA A 95 -10.51 14.23 25.76
N LEU A 96 -11.49 13.80 24.97
CA LEU A 96 -11.57 14.09 23.53
C LEU A 96 -13.00 14.54 23.19
N ARG A 97 -13.12 15.68 22.51
CA ARG A 97 -14.39 16.24 22.06
C ARG A 97 -14.27 16.79 20.65
N PHE A 98 -15.32 16.60 19.85
CA PHE A 98 -15.46 17.25 18.55
C PHE A 98 -16.30 18.53 18.66
N GLU A 99 -15.79 19.62 18.12
CA GLU A 99 -16.51 20.87 18.00
C GLU A 99 -17.63 20.74 16.96
N ALA A 100 -18.84 21.16 17.32
CA ALA A 100 -20.05 21.09 16.48
C ALA A 100 -20.44 19.69 15.93
N ARG A 101 -19.90 18.58 16.48
CA ARG A 101 -20.29 17.21 16.08
C ARG A 101 -20.90 16.42 17.24
N GLU A 102 -22.16 16.74 17.52
CA GLU A 102 -22.90 16.13 18.62
C GLU A 102 -23.06 14.61 18.48
N LYS A 103 -23.20 14.06 17.27
CA LYS A 103 -23.25 12.60 17.04
C LYS A 103 -21.96 11.91 17.49
N SER A 104 -20.80 12.46 17.12
CA SER A 104 -19.49 11.94 17.52
C SER A 104 -19.33 12.01 19.05
N ASN A 105 -19.65 13.16 19.66
CA ASN A 105 -19.58 13.34 21.11
C ASN A 105 -20.50 12.38 21.88
N ARG A 106 -21.73 12.17 21.39
CA ARG A 106 -22.67 11.20 21.99
C ARG A 106 -22.14 9.77 21.90
N THR A 107 -21.53 9.42 20.77
CA THR A 107 -20.96 8.08 20.53
C THR A 107 -19.77 7.82 21.46
N LEU A 108 -18.81 8.75 21.57
CA LEU A 108 -17.69 8.62 22.52
C LEU A 108 -18.18 8.51 23.98
N ASN A 109 -19.17 9.31 24.36
CA ASN A 109 -19.79 9.24 25.69
C ASN A 109 -20.59 7.95 25.95
N MET A 110 -21.08 7.30 24.90
CA MET A 110 -21.74 6.00 24.98
C MET A 110 -20.70 4.92 25.24
N LEU A 111 -19.62 4.90 24.46
CA LEU A 111 -18.55 3.90 24.56
C LEU A 111 -17.81 3.94 25.90
N THR A 112 -17.75 5.09 26.56
CA THR A 112 -17.16 5.27 27.89
C THR A 112 -18.09 4.90 29.06
N LYS A 113 -19.33 4.47 28.79
CA LYS A 113 -20.27 4.00 29.81
C LYS A 113 -20.38 2.47 29.74
N ASP A 114 -20.19 1.80 30.87
CA ASP A 114 -20.54 0.38 31.09
C ASP A 114 -22.06 0.07 31.00
N ASN A 115 -22.85 0.92 30.34
CA ASN A 115 -24.30 0.76 30.24
C ASN A 115 -24.71 0.47 28.80
N ASN A 116 -25.15 -0.77 28.57
CA ASN A 116 -25.92 -1.26 27.42
C ASN A 116 -27.20 -0.43 27.19
N ARG A 117 -27.08 0.83 26.75
CA ARG A 117 -28.20 1.57 26.19
C ARG A 117 -28.01 1.65 24.69
N GLU A 118 -28.81 0.89 23.96
CA GLU A 118 -28.98 1.07 22.52
C GLU A 118 -29.43 2.51 22.26
N LEU A 119 -28.56 3.30 21.64
CA LEU A 119 -28.95 4.53 20.97
C LEU A 119 -29.45 4.15 19.58
N VAL A 120 -30.53 4.82 19.12
CA VAL A 120 -31.01 4.69 17.74
C VAL A 120 -29.84 4.98 16.78
N GLU A 121 -29.67 4.16 15.73
CA GLU A 121 -28.59 4.30 14.73
C GLU A 121 -28.45 5.73 14.18
N GLU A 122 -29.54 6.50 14.11
CA GLU A 122 -29.55 7.89 13.65
C GLU A 122 -28.78 8.88 14.56
N LEU A 123 -28.58 8.52 15.83
CA LEU A 123 -28.00 9.39 16.87
C LEU A 123 -26.49 9.19 17.09
N VAL A 124 -25.91 8.18 16.45
CA VAL A 124 -24.50 7.78 16.59
C VAL A 124 -23.69 8.12 15.34
N SER A 125 -22.38 8.24 15.51
CA SER A 125 -21.42 8.31 14.41
C SER A 125 -21.05 6.88 14.03
N VAL A 126 -21.44 6.49 12.82
CA VAL A 126 -21.19 5.16 12.26
C VAL A 126 -19.68 4.88 12.19
N GLU A 127 -18.88 5.90 11.88
CA GLU A 127 -17.44 5.80 11.73
C GLU A 127 -16.74 5.48 13.04
N ILE A 128 -17.12 6.17 14.13
CA ILE A 128 -16.55 5.92 15.47
C ILE A 128 -16.96 4.54 16.00
N LEU A 129 -18.21 4.14 15.77
CA LEU A 129 -18.68 2.80 16.14
C LEU A 129 -17.93 1.70 15.39
N LYS A 130 -17.76 1.86 14.06
CA LYS A 130 -16.94 0.95 13.26
C LYS A 130 -15.51 0.87 13.78
N GLY A 131 -14.90 2.01 14.12
CA GLY A 131 -13.56 2.04 14.71
C GLY A 131 -13.47 1.21 16.00
N HIS A 132 -14.43 1.36 16.91
CA HIS A 132 -14.50 0.55 18.13
C HIS A 132 -14.71 -0.95 17.83
N GLN A 133 -15.59 -1.29 16.88
CA GLN A 133 -15.83 -2.67 16.46
C GLN A 133 -14.59 -3.33 15.86
N ILE A 134 -13.78 -2.57 15.10
CA ILE A 134 -12.52 -3.04 14.54
C ILE A 134 -11.54 -3.39 15.66
N ILE A 135 -11.39 -2.52 16.67
CA ILE A 135 -10.55 -2.80 17.85
C ILE A 135 -11.03 -4.07 18.57
N ASP A 136 -12.32 -4.17 18.86
CA ASP A 136 -12.91 -5.35 19.51
C ASP A 136 -12.65 -6.64 18.71
N THR A 137 -12.85 -6.58 17.39
CA THR A 137 -12.60 -7.72 16.49
C THR A 137 -11.12 -8.09 16.48
N TYR A 138 -10.22 -7.10 16.36
CA TYR A 138 -8.78 -7.31 16.30
C TYR A 138 -8.25 -8.02 17.55
N PHE A 139 -8.69 -7.61 18.75
CA PHE A 139 -8.30 -8.28 20.00
C PHE A 139 -8.84 -9.70 20.11
N LYS A 140 -10.07 -9.96 19.63
CA LYS A 140 -10.67 -11.30 19.63
C LYS A 140 -9.97 -12.25 18.65
N THR A 141 -9.64 -11.76 17.45
CA THR A 141 -8.99 -12.56 16.41
C THR A 141 -7.53 -12.89 16.74
N ASN A 142 -6.78 -11.94 17.29
CA ASN A 142 -5.34 -12.10 17.54
C ASN A 142 -5.00 -12.54 18.97
N ASN A 143 -6.00 -12.73 19.84
CA ASN A 143 -5.84 -13.17 21.23
C ASN A 143 -4.82 -12.32 22.04
N ILE A 144 -4.87 -11.00 21.87
CA ILE A 144 -3.93 -10.05 22.49
C ILE A 144 -4.25 -9.85 23.97
N ASP A 145 -3.24 -9.97 24.84
CA ASP A 145 -3.38 -9.67 26.26
C ASP A 145 -3.47 -8.15 26.49
N LYS A 146 -4.63 -7.70 26.96
CA LYS A 146 -4.90 -6.29 27.29
C LYS A 146 -3.88 -5.72 28.29
N ASN A 147 -3.49 -6.47 29.31
CA ASN A 147 -2.54 -6.02 30.33
C ASN A 147 -1.13 -5.87 29.77
N GLU A 148 -0.75 -6.76 28.85
CA GLU A 148 0.53 -6.64 28.16
C GLU A 148 0.56 -5.37 27.31
N LEU A 149 -0.49 -5.13 26.52
CA LEU A 149 -0.56 -3.93 25.67
C LEU A 149 -0.57 -2.64 26.49
N ILE A 150 -1.25 -2.59 27.64
CA ILE A 150 -1.21 -1.43 28.55
C ILE A 150 0.23 -1.12 28.98
N LYS A 151 1.04 -2.14 29.33
CA LYS A 151 2.47 -1.93 29.65
C LYS A 151 3.25 -1.42 28.43
N LYS A 152 2.89 -1.85 27.22
CA LYS A 152 3.52 -1.37 25.99
C LYS A 152 3.23 0.12 25.75
N LEU A 153 2.03 0.60 26.06
CA LEU A 153 1.65 2.01 25.96
C LEU A 153 2.45 2.95 26.89
N GLU A 154 3.13 2.45 27.91
CA GLU A 154 4.06 3.23 28.75
C GLU A 154 5.37 3.56 28.02
N LYS A 155 5.79 2.69 27.08
CA LYS A 155 7.04 2.84 26.32
C LYS A 155 6.82 3.44 24.93
N VAL A 156 5.58 3.49 24.47
CA VAL A 156 5.20 4.21 23.26
C VAL A 156 4.94 5.67 23.61
N PHE A 157 5.51 6.61 22.85
CA PHE A 157 5.33 8.04 23.08
C PHE A 157 4.96 8.80 21.82
N LEU A 158 4.24 9.90 22.03
CA LEU A 158 3.95 10.92 21.03
C LEU A 158 4.70 12.20 21.39
N VAL A 159 5.06 12.96 20.36
CA VAL A 159 5.63 14.30 20.54
C VAL A 159 4.53 15.32 20.29
N ARG A 160 4.05 15.95 21.37
CA ARG A 160 3.06 17.02 21.28
C ARG A 160 3.75 18.34 21.01
N VAL A 161 3.45 18.95 19.87
CA VAL A 161 4.04 20.20 19.40
C VAL A 161 3.00 21.31 19.49
N GLN A 162 3.28 22.31 20.31
CA GLN A 162 2.47 23.51 20.47
C GLN A 162 2.83 24.54 19.39
N VAL A 163 1.83 25.00 18.63
CA VAL A 163 2.03 26.09 17.67
C VAL A 163 2.28 27.42 18.41
N PRO A 164 3.09 28.34 17.85
CA PRO A 164 3.28 29.67 18.42
C PRO A 164 1.97 30.44 18.61
N GLN A 165 1.91 31.26 19.66
CA GLN A 165 0.73 32.10 19.95
C GLN A 165 0.53 33.17 18.87
N GLY A 166 -0.74 33.43 18.52
CA GLY A 166 -1.12 34.48 17.56
C GLY A 166 -1.08 34.07 16.07
N ILE A 167 -0.91 32.77 15.78
CA ILE A 167 -1.00 32.23 14.43
C ILE A 167 -2.46 32.02 14.03
N ASP A 168 -2.80 32.32 12.78
CA ASP A 168 -4.08 31.92 12.18
C ASP A 168 -4.08 30.39 11.98
N LEU A 169 -4.86 29.68 12.79
CA LEU A 169 -4.92 28.23 12.82
C LEU A 169 -5.50 27.63 11.54
N ASN A 170 -6.43 28.33 10.89
CA ASN A 170 -7.00 27.89 9.62
C ASN A 170 -5.94 28.00 8.52
N HIS A 171 -5.25 29.14 8.46
CA HIS A 171 -4.16 29.33 7.50
C HIS A 171 -2.98 28.37 7.79
N TYR A 172 -2.68 28.09 9.05
CA TYR A 172 -1.65 27.12 9.44
C TYR A 172 -2.05 25.69 9.08
N PHE A 173 -3.32 25.31 9.29
CA PHE A 173 -3.87 24.02 8.86
C PHE A 173 -3.84 23.88 7.33
N GLU A 174 -4.23 24.92 6.59
CA GLU A 174 -4.11 24.97 5.13
C GLU A 174 -2.65 24.84 4.71
N ILE A 175 -1.74 25.67 5.25
CA ILE A 175 -0.30 25.57 4.97
C ILE A 175 0.25 24.19 5.32
N MET A 176 -0.13 23.59 6.44
CA MET A 176 0.39 22.28 6.83
C MET A 176 -0.08 21.18 5.88
N ASN A 177 -1.34 21.21 5.45
CA ASN A 177 -1.85 20.28 4.44
C ASN A 177 -1.36 20.58 3.00
N THR A 178 -0.89 21.81 2.73
CA THR A 178 -0.46 22.26 1.39
C THR A 178 1.07 22.43 1.24
N ARG A 179 1.82 22.51 2.35
CA ARG A 179 3.27 22.83 2.43
C ARG A 179 4.00 22.11 3.57
N GLY A 180 3.34 21.24 4.35
CA GLY A 180 3.89 20.65 5.57
C GLY A 180 4.24 19.16 5.47
N GLU A 181 4.97 18.74 4.44
CA GLU A 181 5.67 17.45 4.53
C GLU A 181 6.81 17.61 5.54
N GLN A 182 6.71 16.90 6.67
CA GLN A 182 7.89 16.54 7.45
C GLN A 182 8.92 15.96 6.46
N LEU A 183 10.19 16.40 6.48
CA LEU A 183 11.22 15.87 5.55
C LEU A 183 11.16 14.35 5.56
N GLU A 184 10.63 13.77 4.49
CA GLU A 184 10.56 12.33 4.35
C GLU A 184 11.98 11.78 4.33
N LEU A 185 12.17 10.53 4.76
CA LEU A 185 13.50 9.92 4.81
C LEU A 185 14.22 10.00 3.45
N HIS A 186 13.47 9.98 2.34
CA HIS A 186 14.03 10.15 1.01
C HIS A 186 14.55 11.56 0.74
N GLU A 187 13.97 12.62 1.32
CA GLU A 187 14.50 13.98 1.16
C GLU A 187 15.80 14.18 1.95
N ILE A 188 15.96 13.48 3.09
CA ILE A 188 17.25 13.41 3.79
C ILE A 188 18.28 12.68 2.91
N ALA A 189 17.91 11.56 2.29
CA ALA A 189 18.78 10.86 1.35
C ALA A 189 19.16 11.75 0.15
N LYS A 190 18.20 12.48 -0.44
CA LYS A 190 18.47 13.46 -1.51
C LYS A 190 19.56 14.45 -1.10
N ALA A 191 19.43 15.05 0.08
CA ALA A 191 20.43 15.98 0.60
C ALA A 191 21.83 15.33 0.72
N LYS A 192 21.89 14.07 1.17
CA LYS A 192 23.15 13.30 1.26
C LYS A 192 23.79 13.02 -0.10
N PHE A 193 23.00 12.66 -1.11
CA PHE A 193 23.50 12.52 -2.47
C PHE A 193 24.04 13.85 -3.03
N LEU A 194 23.34 14.96 -2.78
CA LEU A 194 23.78 16.28 -3.25
C LEU A 194 25.05 16.79 -2.54
N GLU A 195 25.24 16.43 -1.27
CA GLU A 195 26.39 16.82 -0.45
C GLU A 195 27.72 16.29 -1.03
N VAL A 196 27.72 15.10 -1.63
CA VAL A 196 28.94 14.44 -2.13
C VAL A 196 29.28 14.74 -3.59
N LEU A 197 28.41 15.45 -4.31
CA LEU A 197 28.66 15.81 -5.71
C LEU A 197 29.49 17.08 -5.82
N ASP A 198 30.52 17.07 -6.67
CA ASP A 198 31.53 18.13 -6.74
C ASP A 198 31.03 19.41 -7.43
N THR A 199 30.23 19.28 -8.49
CA THR A 199 29.83 20.42 -9.34
C THR A 199 28.38 20.80 -9.12
N GLU A 200 28.08 22.10 -9.20
CA GLU A 200 26.69 22.60 -9.13
C GLU A 200 25.82 22.05 -10.25
N HIS A 201 26.42 21.78 -11.43
CA HIS A 201 25.72 21.16 -12.55
C HIS A 201 25.33 19.71 -12.24
N ASP A 202 26.23 18.92 -11.63
CA ASP A 202 25.91 17.55 -11.22
C ASP A 202 24.84 17.53 -10.12
N LYS A 203 24.90 18.47 -9.15
CA LYS A 203 23.84 18.62 -8.14
C LYS A 203 22.49 18.94 -8.77
N LYS A 204 22.47 19.84 -9.76
CA LYS A 204 21.25 20.18 -10.52
C LYS A 204 20.70 18.98 -11.28
N THR A 205 21.56 18.23 -11.98
CA THR A 205 21.18 16.99 -12.68
C THR A 205 20.64 15.96 -11.69
N ALA A 206 21.31 15.75 -10.55
CA ALA A 206 20.88 14.82 -9.52
C ALA A 206 19.51 15.20 -8.93
N ALA A 207 19.30 16.48 -8.59
CA ALA A 207 18.03 16.98 -8.10
C ALA A 207 16.90 16.78 -9.12
N LEU A 208 17.18 17.05 -10.41
CA LEU A 208 16.22 16.83 -11.50
C LEU A 208 15.83 15.35 -11.61
N ILE A 209 16.79 14.42 -11.65
CA ILE A 209 16.50 12.98 -11.73
C ILE A 209 15.65 12.56 -10.52
N TRP A 210 16.04 13.00 -9.32
CA TRP A 210 15.32 12.68 -8.08
C TRP A 210 13.87 13.14 -8.11
N GLU A 211 13.63 14.40 -8.46
CA GLU A 211 12.28 14.99 -8.54
C GLU A 211 11.43 14.36 -9.65
N LYS A 212 12.03 14.00 -10.78
CA LYS A 212 11.26 13.35 -11.85
C LYS A 212 10.95 11.90 -11.53
N CYS A 213 11.84 11.19 -10.82
CA CYS A 213 11.61 9.83 -10.35
C CYS A 213 10.69 9.74 -9.14
N SER A 214 10.54 10.80 -8.34
CA SER A 214 9.68 10.78 -7.14
C SER A 214 8.19 10.74 -7.45
N ASN A 215 7.78 11.28 -8.60
CA ASN A 215 6.40 11.14 -9.06
C ASN A 215 6.16 9.72 -9.60
N MET A 216 5.64 8.83 -8.75
CA MET A 216 5.40 7.40 -9.03
C MET A 216 4.13 7.13 -9.85
N ASP A 217 3.18 8.07 -9.88
CA ASP A 217 1.84 7.88 -10.45
C ASP A 217 1.74 8.30 -11.93
N SER A 218 2.84 8.82 -12.48
CA SER A 218 2.98 9.12 -13.91
C SER A 218 4.13 8.32 -14.53
N TYR A 219 4.13 8.18 -15.86
CA TYR A 219 5.27 7.59 -16.57
C TYR A 219 6.43 8.59 -16.59
N ILE A 220 7.63 8.14 -16.23
CA ILE A 220 8.84 8.95 -16.05
C ILE A 220 9.14 9.87 -17.23
N GLN A 221 8.89 9.43 -18.46
CA GLN A 221 9.10 10.24 -19.66
C GLN A 221 8.25 11.51 -19.66
N MET A 222 7.04 11.48 -19.09
CA MET A 222 6.13 12.61 -19.01
C MET A 222 6.51 13.60 -17.90
N ASN A 223 7.37 13.19 -16.96
CA ASN A 223 7.84 14.05 -15.89
C ASN A 223 8.93 15.02 -16.38
N PHE A 224 9.62 14.68 -17.46
CA PHE A 224 10.65 15.53 -18.06
C PHE A 224 10.07 16.53 -19.07
N ASP A 225 10.66 17.73 -19.07
CA ASP A 225 10.38 18.76 -20.07
C ASP A 225 10.67 18.25 -21.50
N PRO A 226 9.92 18.71 -22.52
CA PRO A 226 10.05 18.18 -23.89
C PRO A 226 11.47 18.20 -24.46
N LYS A 227 12.28 19.21 -24.11
CA LYS A 227 13.68 19.32 -24.56
C LYS A 227 14.54 18.19 -23.98
N ILE A 228 14.50 18.00 -22.67
CA ILE A 228 15.28 16.98 -21.97
C ILE A 228 14.78 15.59 -22.34
N ARG A 229 13.46 15.41 -22.42
CA ARG A 229 12.81 14.17 -22.86
C ARG A 229 13.30 13.71 -24.23
N LYS A 230 13.39 14.63 -25.20
CA LYS A 230 13.90 14.33 -26.55
C LYS A 230 15.38 13.95 -26.55
N SER A 231 16.17 14.45 -25.59
CA SER A 231 17.58 14.10 -25.44
C SER A 231 17.76 12.73 -24.79
N LEU A 232 17.00 12.41 -23.74
CA LEU A 232 17.16 11.19 -22.93
C LEU A 232 16.52 9.93 -23.53
N PHE A 233 15.31 10.04 -24.08
CA PHE A 233 14.51 8.89 -24.49
C PHE A 233 14.52 8.67 -26.00
N THR A 234 14.28 7.43 -26.42
CA THR A 234 14.13 7.04 -27.82
C THR A 234 13.01 7.83 -28.53
N ASN A 235 13.02 7.83 -29.86
CA ASN A 235 12.06 8.62 -30.65
C ASN A 235 10.59 8.27 -30.40
N ASP A 236 10.33 7.03 -29.97
CA ASP A 236 9.04 6.48 -29.57
C ASP A 236 8.77 6.57 -28.06
N TRP A 237 9.68 7.16 -27.28
CA TRP A 237 9.66 7.31 -25.82
C TRP A 237 9.72 6.02 -25.00
N THR A 238 9.87 4.85 -25.63
CA THR A 238 9.79 3.57 -24.92
C THR A 238 10.96 3.34 -23.96
N SER A 239 12.18 3.75 -24.33
CA SER A 239 13.41 3.43 -23.61
C SER A 239 14.34 4.64 -23.50
N ILE A 240 15.34 4.55 -22.62
CA ILE A 240 16.49 5.45 -22.61
C ILE A 240 17.31 5.18 -23.88
N LYS A 241 17.90 6.22 -24.50
CA LYS A 241 18.76 6.02 -25.67
C LYS A 241 20.06 5.30 -25.33
N ASP A 242 20.58 4.52 -26.27
CA ASP A 242 21.82 3.74 -26.11
C ASP A 242 23.06 4.58 -25.77
N ASN A 243 23.07 5.86 -26.18
CA ASN A 243 24.18 6.76 -25.89
C ASN A 243 24.16 7.33 -24.46
N ILE A 244 23.12 7.05 -23.67
CA ILE A 244 23.02 7.44 -22.26
C ILE A 244 23.43 6.24 -21.41
N ALA A 245 24.73 6.08 -21.18
CA ALA A 245 25.29 4.90 -20.52
C ALA A 245 25.52 5.08 -19.01
N ASP A 246 25.56 6.33 -18.53
CA ASP A 246 25.88 6.70 -17.16
C ASP A 246 25.28 8.05 -16.77
N PHE A 247 25.57 8.50 -15.54
CA PHE A 247 25.13 9.79 -15.03
C PHE A 247 25.68 10.97 -15.84
N ASP A 248 26.94 10.91 -16.27
CA ASP A 248 27.57 12.03 -16.96
C ASP A 248 26.92 12.25 -18.34
N SER A 249 26.53 11.18 -19.02
CA SER A 249 25.72 11.21 -20.24
C SER A 249 24.35 11.88 -20.02
N ILE A 250 23.72 11.66 -18.86
CA ILE A 250 22.47 12.37 -18.47
C ILE A 250 22.78 13.85 -18.22
N SER A 251 23.88 14.15 -17.53
CA SER A 251 24.31 15.50 -17.19
C SER A 251 24.55 16.37 -18.44
N GLU A 252 25.02 15.77 -19.53
CA GLU A 252 25.15 16.43 -20.84
C GLU A 252 23.80 16.82 -21.48
N CYS A 253 22.72 16.12 -21.13
CA CYS A 253 21.37 16.42 -21.62
C CYS A 253 20.70 17.58 -20.86
N VAL A 254 21.21 17.94 -19.70
CA VAL A 254 20.68 19.00 -18.84
C VAL A 254 21.31 20.35 -19.23
N PRO A 255 20.52 21.41 -19.48
CA PRO A 255 21.06 22.72 -19.82
C PRO A 255 21.95 23.30 -18.69
N LYS A 256 23.15 23.75 -19.06
CA LYS A 256 24.05 24.49 -18.17
C LYS A 256 23.51 25.91 -17.94
N ASP A 257 23.68 26.45 -16.73
CA ASP A 257 23.09 27.74 -16.31
C ASP A 257 23.43 28.96 -17.18
N ASN A 258 24.43 28.86 -18.05
CA ASN A 258 24.77 29.92 -18.99
C ASN A 258 23.78 30.09 -20.16
N GLU A 259 22.83 29.17 -20.37
CA GLU A 259 21.82 29.27 -21.45
C GLU A 259 20.47 29.85 -21.02
N ASP A 260 20.19 30.01 -19.71
CA ASP A 260 18.93 30.56 -19.21
C ASP A 260 19.13 31.93 -18.55
N ARG A 261 19.52 32.94 -19.36
CA ARG A 261 19.46 34.36 -18.96
C ARG A 261 18.02 34.91 -18.97
N ASN A 262 17.12 34.23 -18.27
CA ASN A 262 15.78 34.74 -17.95
C ASN A 262 15.47 34.68 -16.44
N SER A 263 16.49 34.63 -15.58
CA SER A 263 16.32 34.88 -14.15
C SER A 263 16.17 36.38 -13.89
N ALA A 264 14.96 36.90 -14.15
CA ALA A 264 14.57 38.21 -13.64
C ALA A 264 14.51 38.12 -12.10
N PRO A 265 15.06 39.09 -11.35
CA PRO A 265 14.91 39.10 -9.90
C PRO A 265 13.43 39.11 -9.54
N LEU A 266 13.05 38.46 -8.44
CA LEU A 266 11.65 38.32 -8.00
C LEU A 266 10.90 39.67 -8.00
N ILE A 267 11.63 40.75 -7.73
CA ILE A 267 11.12 42.14 -7.76
C ILE A 267 10.70 42.61 -9.16
N GLU A 268 11.35 42.16 -10.24
CA GLU A 268 10.98 42.47 -11.62
C GLU A 268 9.78 41.65 -12.08
N ILE A 269 9.70 40.38 -11.65
CA ILE A 269 8.55 39.50 -11.90
C ILE A 269 7.29 40.08 -11.25
N LEU A 270 7.39 40.54 -10.00
CA LEU A 270 6.28 41.15 -9.26
C LEU A 270 5.86 42.53 -9.82
N LYS A 271 6.78 43.27 -10.46
CA LYS A 271 6.50 44.59 -11.06
C LYS A 271 5.87 44.49 -12.44
N ASN A 272 6.12 43.42 -13.19
CA ASN A 272 5.48 43.18 -14.47
C ASN A 272 4.06 42.64 -14.26
N LYS A 273 3.10 43.54 -14.07
CA LYS A 273 1.64 43.29 -14.18
C LYS A 273 1.19 42.95 -15.62
N LYS A 274 2.02 42.32 -16.44
CA LYS A 274 1.48 41.57 -17.58
C LYS A 274 0.90 40.31 -16.97
N LEU A 275 -0.43 40.23 -17.00
CA LEU A 275 -1.17 39.00 -16.82
C LEU A 275 -0.39 37.88 -17.51
N ILE A 276 0.34 37.09 -16.71
CA ILE A 276 0.65 35.75 -17.11
C ILE A 276 -0.75 35.14 -17.17
N ASN A 277 -1.33 35.11 -18.36
CA ASN A 277 -2.29 34.08 -18.68
C ASN A 277 -1.51 32.77 -18.50
N ASN A 278 -1.44 32.30 -17.26
CA ASN A 278 -1.53 30.89 -16.99
C ASN A 278 -2.92 30.53 -17.51
N GLY A 279 -3.05 30.39 -18.83
CA GLY A 279 -3.92 29.36 -19.34
C GLY A 279 -3.38 28.14 -18.63
N VAL A 280 -4.08 27.73 -17.58
CA VAL A 280 -3.89 26.47 -16.90
C VAL A 280 -3.57 25.50 -18.01
N SER A 281 -2.31 25.08 -18.10
CA SER A 281 -1.95 23.99 -18.99
C SER A 281 -2.94 22.90 -18.64
N LYS A 282 -3.69 22.43 -19.64
CA LYS A 282 -4.67 21.34 -19.49
C LYS A 282 -4.05 20.07 -18.85
N ASP A 283 -2.75 20.06 -18.65
CA ASP A 283 -1.95 19.02 -18.03
C ASP A 283 -2.12 18.92 -16.50
N GLU A 284 -2.71 19.89 -15.79
CA GLU A 284 -2.96 19.79 -14.34
C GLU A 284 -4.16 18.89 -13.96
N VAL A 285 -4.89 18.33 -14.94
CA VAL A 285 -6.12 17.54 -14.67
C VAL A 285 -5.96 16.04 -14.99
N GLU A 286 -4.76 15.55 -15.32
CA GLU A 286 -4.57 14.15 -15.78
C GLU A 286 -3.67 13.25 -14.92
N ASN A 287 -3.34 13.61 -13.67
CA ASN A 287 -2.52 12.75 -12.79
C ASN A 287 -3.30 11.66 -12.03
N GLU A 288 -4.61 11.54 -12.18
CA GLU A 288 -5.39 10.47 -11.50
C GLU A 288 -5.42 9.14 -12.28
N ARG A 289 -4.82 9.08 -13.48
CA ARG A 289 -5.01 7.89 -14.34
C ARG A 289 -4.33 6.65 -13.80
N PHE A 290 -3.12 6.77 -13.24
CA PHE A 290 -2.36 5.62 -12.77
C PHE A 290 -1.97 5.80 -11.32
N GLU A 291 -1.85 4.70 -10.60
CA GLU A 291 -1.34 4.65 -9.23
C GLU A 291 -0.28 3.55 -9.15
N SER A 292 0.88 3.91 -8.60
CA SER A 292 1.97 2.96 -8.38
C SER A 292 1.65 1.97 -7.27
N ILE A 293 2.16 0.74 -7.41
CA ILE A 293 1.98 -0.31 -6.39
C ILE A 293 2.88 -0.13 -5.16
N ILE A 294 3.91 0.72 -5.25
CA ILE A 294 4.86 1.08 -4.18
C ILE A 294 5.14 2.59 -4.21
N SER A 295 5.46 3.15 -3.04
CA SER A 295 5.88 4.54 -2.89
C SER A 295 7.33 4.77 -3.36
N PHE A 296 7.72 6.03 -3.54
CA PHE A 296 9.07 6.38 -3.96
C PHE A 296 10.18 5.92 -3.00
N PRO A 297 10.06 6.06 -1.66
CA PRO A 297 11.05 5.47 -0.74
C PRO A 297 11.23 3.96 -0.93
N ASN A 298 10.13 3.22 -1.08
CA ASN A 298 10.21 1.78 -1.30
C ASN A 298 10.86 1.46 -2.66
N PHE A 299 10.58 2.27 -3.69
CA PHE A 299 11.27 2.16 -4.99
C PHE A 299 12.78 2.36 -4.86
N LEU A 300 13.25 3.32 -4.05
CA LEU A 300 14.69 3.51 -3.80
C LEU A 300 15.34 2.28 -3.15
N LEU A 301 14.64 1.59 -2.24
CA LEU A 301 15.10 0.33 -1.67
C LEU A 301 15.13 -0.80 -2.71
N GLN A 302 14.17 -0.85 -3.64
CA GLN A 302 14.21 -1.78 -4.77
C GLN A 302 15.43 -1.52 -5.67
N VAL A 303 15.71 -0.26 -6.00
CA VAL A 303 16.92 0.14 -6.74
C VAL A 303 18.19 -0.29 -6.00
N ASN A 304 18.22 -0.10 -4.68
CA ASN A 304 19.32 -0.53 -3.84
C ASN A 304 19.55 -2.05 -3.89
N ALA A 305 18.47 -2.83 -3.81
CA ALA A 305 18.51 -4.28 -3.92
C ALA A 305 19.04 -4.73 -5.30
N VAL A 306 18.61 -4.06 -6.37
CA VAL A 306 19.06 -4.33 -7.74
C VAL A 306 20.56 -4.04 -7.93
N ILE A 307 21.06 -2.89 -7.45
CA ILE A 307 22.47 -2.52 -7.64
C ILE A 307 23.40 -3.46 -6.87
N ASN A 308 23.03 -3.81 -5.64
CA ASN A 308 23.85 -4.66 -4.78
C ASN A 308 23.59 -6.17 -4.99
N LYS A 309 22.64 -6.54 -5.86
CA LYS A 309 22.19 -7.93 -6.09
C LYS A 309 21.84 -8.66 -4.78
N LEU A 310 21.04 -7.99 -3.94
CA LEU A 310 20.69 -8.49 -2.61
C LEU A 310 19.70 -9.65 -2.73
N GLU A 311 19.87 -10.65 -1.87
CA GLU A 311 18.96 -11.77 -1.73
C GLU A 311 17.81 -11.42 -0.76
N GLU A 312 16.74 -12.22 -0.73
CA GLU A 312 15.53 -11.93 0.06
C GLU A 312 15.74 -11.95 1.58
N GLU A 313 16.80 -12.57 2.07
CA GLU A 313 17.05 -12.71 3.52
C GLU A 313 17.53 -11.42 4.18
N ASP A 314 17.94 -10.43 3.37
CA ASP A 314 18.40 -9.16 3.91
C ASP A 314 17.20 -8.25 4.25
N SER A 315 17.22 -7.63 5.44
CA SER A 315 16.31 -6.55 5.89
C SER A 315 16.36 -5.25 5.05
N THR A 316 16.72 -5.36 3.77
CA THR A 316 17.12 -4.29 2.86
C THR A 316 15.95 -3.50 2.31
N LEU A 317 14.76 -4.10 2.24
CA LEU A 317 13.52 -3.42 1.87
C LEU A 317 12.78 -2.84 3.10
N ASP A 318 13.36 -2.91 4.30
CA ASP A 318 12.78 -2.32 5.51
C ASP A 318 13.09 -0.81 5.58
N ASP A 319 12.03 0.01 5.62
CA ASP A 319 12.11 1.46 5.69
C ASP A 319 12.65 1.96 7.05
N LYS A 320 12.57 1.14 8.11
CA LYS A 320 13.18 1.44 9.42
C LYS A 320 14.69 1.64 9.33
N HIS A 321 15.33 1.01 8.35
CA HIS A 321 16.76 1.10 8.09
C HIS A 321 17.08 1.86 6.80
N PHE A 322 16.12 2.61 6.24
CA PHE A 322 16.22 3.27 4.93
C PHE A 322 17.55 4.01 4.69
N LEU A 323 17.92 4.93 5.59
CA LEU A 323 19.15 5.72 5.44
C LEU A 323 20.41 4.85 5.59
N ASN A 324 20.37 3.82 6.45
CA ASN A 324 21.51 2.92 6.62
C ASN A 324 21.68 2.04 5.37
N ASN A 325 20.60 1.52 4.81
CA ASN A 325 20.59 0.66 3.62
C ASN A 325 21.14 1.39 2.39
N LEU A 326 20.95 2.71 2.29
CA LEU A 326 21.43 3.54 1.19
C LEU A 326 22.77 4.23 1.48
N SER A 327 23.28 4.16 2.72
CA SER A 327 24.46 4.92 3.15
C SER A 327 25.70 4.71 2.29
N TRP A 328 25.89 3.49 1.78
CA TRP A 328 27.01 3.16 0.91
C TRP A 328 27.01 3.96 -0.41
N ALA A 329 25.83 4.37 -0.89
CA ALA A 329 25.63 4.99 -2.19
C ALA A 329 26.09 6.45 -2.23
N TRP A 330 26.20 7.13 -1.09
CA TRP A 330 26.72 8.50 -0.99
C TRP A 330 28.04 8.56 -0.20
N ASN A 331 28.83 7.49 -0.20
CA ASN A 331 30.18 7.54 0.37
C ASN A 331 31.15 8.39 -0.47
N ASP A 332 30.94 8.42 -1.78
CA ASP A 332 31.74 9.19 -2.74
C ASP A 332 30.89 9.60 -3.96
N ALA A 333 31.36 10.58 -4.71
CA ALA A 333 30.68 11.12 -5.89
C ALA A 333 30.42 10.04 -6.96
N GLY A 334 31.33 9.09 -7.16
CA GLY A 334 31.20 8.04 -8.17
C GLY A 334 30.05 7.09 -7.87
N ARG A 335 29.92 6.66 -6.60
CA ARG A 335 28.78 5.84 -6.16
C ARG A 335 27.46 6.61 -6.23
N ALA A 336 27.47 7.88 -5.87
CA ALA A 336 26.28 8.72 -5.93
C ALA A 336 25.75 8.83 -7.36
N LYS A 337 26.66 9.13 -8.31
CA LYS A 337 26.37 9.14 -9.74
C LYS A 337 25.86 7.80 -10.25
N ASN A 338 26.51 6.70 -9.86
CA ASN A 338 26.10 5.35 -10.27
C ASN A 338 24.68 5.02 -9.79
N PHE A 339 24.35 5.34 -8.53
CA PHE A 339 23.02 5.11 -7.97
C PHE A 339 21.96 5.95 -8.68
N LEU A 340 22.21 7.25 -8.92
CA LEU A 340 21.28 8.15 -9.60
C LEU A 340 20.97 7.72 -11.05
N TYR A 341 21.99 7.22 -11.76
CA TYR A 341 21.78 6.63 -13.09
C TYR A 341 20.91 5.37 -13.03
N HIS A 342 21.21 4.44 -12.13
CA HIS A 342 20.41 3.22 -11.95
C HIS A 342 18.99 3.53 -11.46
N MET A 343 18.80 4.55 -10.63
CA MET A 343 17.47 5.02 -10.22
C MET A 343 16.61 5.40 -11.44
N LEU A 344 17.16 6.18 -12.39
CA LEU A 344 16.44 6.53 -13.62
C LEU A 344 16.20 5.30 -14.51
N LYS A 345 17.22 4.46 -14.70
CA LYS A 345 17.12 3.25 -15.53
C LYS A 345 16.09 2.26 -14.99
N CYS A 346 16.16 1.95 -13.70
CA CYS A 346 15.17 1.15 -12.99
C CYS A 346 13.79 1.78 -13.08
N ARG A 347 13.66 3.12 -13.04
CA ARG A 347 12.35 3.75 -13.10
C ARG A 347 11.69 3.58 -14.47
N VAL A 348 12.45 3.67 -15.56
CA VAL A 348 11.98 3.39 -16.92
C VAL A 348 11.54 1.93 -17.05
N LEU A 349 12.33 0.99 -16.54
CA LEU A 349 11.99 -0.43 -16.54
C LEU A 349 10.76 -0.72 -15.66
N PHE A 350 10.69 -0.11 -14.48
CA PHE A 350 9.55 -0.22 -13.57
C PHE A 350 8.27 0.25 -14.26
N ASP A 351 8.30 1.42 -14.88
CA ASP A 351 7.12 1.96 -15.57
C ASP A 351 6.68 1.10 -16.76
N LYS A 352 7.61 0.40 -17.41
CA LYS A 352 7.35 -0.45 -18.57
C LYS A 352 6.90 -1.86 -18.20
N TYR A 353 7.48 -2.46 -17.16
CA TYR A 353 7.38 -3.90 -16.89
C TYR A 353 6.71 -4.26 -15.55
N ILE A 354 6.49 -3.28 -14.67
CA ILE A 354 5.86 -3.52 -13.37
C ILE A 354 4.41 -3.02 -13.38
N LEU A 355 3.54 -3.82 -12.76
CA LEU A 355 2.11 -3.61 -12.67
C LEU A 355 1.75 -2.29 -11.97
N LYS A 356 0.68 -1.65 -12.46
CA LYS A 356 0.07 -0.45 -11.87
C LYS A 356 -1.43 -0.60 -11.71
N ARG A 357 -2.05 0.30 -10.95
CA ARG A 357 -3.50 0.51 -10.98
C ARG A 357 -3.84 1.60 -11.98
N GLU A 358 -4.89 1.37 -12.78
CA GLU A 358 -5.39 2.33 -13.77
C GLU A 358 -6.85 2.70 -13.48
N TYR A 359 -7.12 4.00 -13.41
CA TYR A 359 -8.43 4.62 -13.18
C TYR A 359 -8.90 5.34 -14.44
N ALA A 360 -9.23 4.57 -15.48
CA ALA A 360 -9.67 5.10 -16.77
C ALA A 360 -11.03 4.52 -17.19
N ARG A 361 -11.82 5.34 -17.91
CA ARG A 361 -13.12 4.96 -18.51
C ARG A 361 -14.08 4.34 -17.48
N ASP A 362 -14.48 3.09 -17.68
CA ASP A 362 -15.43 2.36 -16.84
C ASP A 362 -14.84 1.95 -15.48
N TYR A 363 -13.52 2.09 -15.30
CA TYR A 363 -12.80 1.70 -14.09
C TYR A 363 -12.35 2.88 -13.23
N LYS A 364 -12.88 4.08 -13.48
CA LYS A 364 -12.50 5.31 -12.74
C LYS A 364 -12.70 5.19 -11.22
N GLU A 365 -13.71 4.46 -10.77
CA GLU A 365 -14.02 4.35 -9.34
C GLU A 365 -13.34 3.15 -8.67
N THR A 366 -13.21 2.02 -9.37
CA THR A 366 -12.73 0.77 -8.77
C THR A 366 -11.26 0.46 -9.05
N GLY A 367 -10.69 1.07 -10.09
CA GLY A 367 -9.36 0.78 -10.61
C GLY A 367 -9.25 -0.62 -11.24
N LYS A 368 -8.37 -0.75 -12.24
CA LYS A 368 -8.04 -2.05 -12.86
C LYS A 368 -6.54 -2.28 -12.80
N TRP A 369 -6.13 -3.54 -12.65
CA TRP A 369 -4.73 -3.92 -12.85
C TRP A 369 -4.33 -3.65 -14.30
N SER A 370 -3.23 -2.92 -14.50
CA SER A 370 -2.77 -2.50 -15.82
C SER A 370 -1.27 -2.77 -15.95
N LEU A 371 -0.90 -3.37 -17.09
CA LEU A 371 0.49 -3.60 -17.48
C LEU A 371 0.66 -3.01 -18.89
N GLN A 372 1.10 -1.76 -18.90
CA GLN A 372 1.22 -0.95 -20.10
C GLN A 372 2.58 -0.26 -20.13
N ARG A 373 3.06 0.03 -21.33
CA ARG A 373 4.20 0.89 -21.58
C ARG A 373 3.78 2.17 -22.30
N LEU A 374 4.59 3.20 -22.11
CA LEU A 374 4.42 4.45 -22.83
C LEU A 374 5.01 4.36 -24.23
N GLU A 375 4.25 4.84 -25.21
CA GLU A 375 4.70 5.12 -26.57
C GLU A 375 4.32 6.53 -26.97
N LYS A 376 5.06 7.09 -27.93
CA LYS A 376 4.71 8.35 -28.58
C LYS A 376 3.71 8.14 -29.71
N TYR A 377 2.66 8.96 -29.71
CA TYR A 377 1.74 9.12 -30.82
C TYR A 377 1.81 10.56 -31.34
N SER A 378 2.03 10.74 -32.65
CA SER A 378 2.10 12.07 -33.25
C SER A 378 0.80 12.38 -34.02
N ASP A 379 0.19 13.53 -33.73
CA ASP A 379 -0.92 14.07 -34.50
C ASP A 379 -0.65 15.52 -34.96
N VAL A 380 -1.61 16.13 -35.65
CA VAL A 380 -1.50 17.50 -36.20
C VAL A 380 -1.27 18.57 -35.10
N LYS A 381 -1.59 18.24 -33.84
CA LYS A 381 -1.45 19.13 -32.67
C LYS A 381 -0.16 18.86 -31.88
N GLY A 382 0.61 17.83 -32.24
CA GLY A 382 1.91 17.52 -31.64
C GLY A 382 2.05 16.06 -31.18
N ASP A 383 3.13 15.80 -30.45
CA ASP A 383 3.43 14.50 -29.86
C ASP A 383 2.64 14.32 -28.55
N LYS A 384 1.95 13.18 -28.41
CA LYS A 384 1.11 12.81 -27.27
C LYS A 384 1.49 11.43 -26.72
N PRO A 385 1.25 11.17 -25.43
CA PRO A 385 1.44 9.85 -24.85
C PRO A 385 0.35 8.89 -25.32
N LYS A 386 0.76 7.67 -25.65
CA LYS A 386 -0.10 6.51 -25.90
C LYS A 386 0.34 5.40 -24.95
N TYR A 387 -0.64 4.73 -24.34
CA TYR A 387 -0.38 3.64 -23.41
C TYR A 387 -0.84 2.34 -24.09
N VAL A 388 0.09 1.40 -24.24
CA VAL A 388 -0.12 0.13 -24.96
C VAL A 388 0.34 -1.03 -24.09
N GLY A 389 -0.13 -2.24 -24.34
CA GLY A 389 0.35 -3.42 -23.62
C GLY A 389 1.87 -3.55 -23.71
N THR A 390 2.49 -3.96 -22.60
CA THR A 390 3.96 -4.10 -22.55
C THR A 390 4.42 -5.22 -23.49
N PHE A 391 3.69 -6.34 -23.50
CA PHE A 391 4.01 -7.54 -24.28
C PHE A 391 3.05 -7.74 -25.46
N GLY A 392 2.92 -6.71 -26.31
CA GLY A 392 1.99 -6.68 -27.44
C GLY A 392 0.72 -5.90 -27.11
N ASP A 393 -0.43 -6.33 -27.62
CA ASP A 393 -1.71 -5.71 -27.25
C ASP A 393 -2.08 -6.01 -25.79
N ASP A 394 -2.92 -5.18 -25.17
CA ASP A 394 -3.32 -5.36 -23.75
C ASP A 394 -4.00 -6.72 -23.47
N ASN A 395 -4.58 -7.31 -24.52
CA ASN A 395 -5.22 -8.63 -24.50
C ASN A 395 -4.34 -9.76 -25.05
N SER A 396 -3.06 -9.51 -25.32
CA SER A 396 -2.14 -10.57 -25.72
C SER A 396 -1.99 -11.60 -24.58
N GLN A 397 -1.72 -12.85 -24.94
CA GLN A 397 -1.58 -13.93 -23.96
C GLN A 397 -0.49 -13.61 -22.92
N ASN A 398 0.69 -13.20 -23.37
CA ASN A 398 1.81 -12.88 -22.48
C ASN A 398 1.49 -11.68 -21.57
N ASN A 399 0.86 -10.62 -22.10
CA ASN A 399 0.52 -9.45 -21.30
C ASN A 399 -0.52 -9.80 -20.23
N LYS A 400 -1.54 -10.60 -20.58
CA LYS A 400 -2.52 -11.13 -19.63
C LYS A 400 -1.86 -11.99 -18.54
N GLN A 401 -0.99 -12.92 -18.94
CA GLN A 401 -0.34 -13.84 -18.01
C GLN A 401 0.55 -13.09 -17.00
N ILE A 402 1.41 -12.18 -17.47
CA ILE A 402 2.31 -11.42 -16.61
C ILE A 402 1.52 -10.45 -15.71
N ARG A 403 0.50 -9.76 -16.25
CA ARG A 403 -0.38 -8.89 -15.47
C ARG A 403 -1.06 -9.64 -14.33
N THR A 404 -1.61 -10.82 -14.62
CA THR A 404 -2.27 -11.66 -13.61
C THR A 404 -1.26 -12.21 -12.59
N LEU A 405 -0.08 -12.67 -13.03
CA LEU A 405 0.97 -13.17 -12.14
C LEU A 405 1.53 -12.10 -11.20
N GLN A 406 1.81 -10.90 -11.71
CA GLN A 406 2.23 -9.78 -10.86
C GLN A 406 1.10 -9.35 -9.91
N SER A 407 -0.17 -9.40 -10.34
CA SER A 407 -1.29 -9.10 -9.44
C SER A 407 -1.44 -10.14 -8.34
N CYS A 408 -1.19 -11.43 -8.62
CA CYS A 408 -1.09 -12.51 -7.64
C CYS A 408 -0.05 -12.16 -6.56
N LEU A 409 1.17 -11.81 -6.97
CA LEU A 409 2.24 -11.44 -6.05
C LEU A 409 1.92 -10.17 -5.26
N ARG A 410 1.35 -9.15 -5.91
CA ARG A 410 0.98 -7.89 -5.25
C ARG A 410 -0.07 -8.07 -4.16
N ILE A 411 -1.07 -8.94 -4.36
CA ILE A 411 -2.08 -9.21 -3.33
C ILE A 411 -1.57 -10.14 -2.22
N THR A 412 -0.56 -10.96 -2.53
CA THR A 412 0.06 -11.88 -1.56
C THR A 412 0.96 -11.11 -0.60
N TYR A 413 1.89 -10.34 -1.16
CA TYR A 413 2.85 -9.51 -0.43
C TYR A 413 2.31 -8.09 -0.33
N THR A 414 1.49 -7.85 0.69
CA THR A 414 0.81 -6.55 0.87
C THR A 414 1.74 -5.45 1.37
N SER A 415 2.79 -5.83 2.11
CA SER A 415 3.81 -4.93 2.63
C SER A 415 4.94 -4.73 1.60
N PRO A 416 5.34 -3.48 1.26
CA PRO A 416 6.44 -3.22 0.34
C PRO A 416 7.77 -3.89 0.73
N LYS A 417 8.03 -4.03 2.04
CA LYS A 417 9.22 -4.70 2.58
C LYS A 417 9.38 -6.18 2.18
N THR A 418 8.31 -6.82 1.69
CA THR A 418 8.31 -8.22 1.26
C THR A 418 8.12 -8.37 -0.25
N MET A 419 8.12 -7.27 -1.03
CA MET A 419 7.92 -7.31 -2.49
C MET A 419 9.24 -7.50 -3.25
N HIS A 420 10.07 -8.47 -2.85
CA HIS A 420 11.38 -8.72 -3.47
C HIS A 420 11.28 -9.20 -4.94
N TRP A 421 10.12 -9.72 -5.35
CA TRP A 421 9.84 -10.07 -6.74
C TRP A 421 10.01 -8.87 -7.70
N ILE A 422 9.83 -7.63 -7.23
CA ILE A 422 10.07 -6.42 -8.04
C ILE A 422 11.56 -6.28 -8.33
N SER A 423 12.43 -6.31 -7.32
CA SER A 423 13.89 -6.27 -7.49
C SER A 423 14.41 -7.45 -8.29
N LEU A 424 13.81 -8.64 -8.18
CA LEU A 424 14.17 -9.80 -8.97
C LEU A 424 13.93 -9.56 -10.46
N VAL A 425 12.74 -9.07 -10.83
CA VAL A 425 12.40 -8.73 -12.22
C VAL A 425 13.29 -7.61 -12.75
N LEU A 426 13.49 -6.55 -11.97
CA LEU A 426 14.34 -5.42 -12.38
C LEU A 426 15.79 -5.83 -12.58
N THR A 427 16.34 -6.71 -11.74
CA THR A 427 17.69 -7.28 -11.91
C THR A 427 17.79 -8.03 -13.23
N GLY A 428 16.84 -8.95 -13.50
CA GLY A 428 16.81 -9.69 -14.77
C GLY A 428 16.73 -8.76 -15.99
N LEU A 429 15.90 -7.72 -15.94
CA LEU A 429 15.75 -6.75 -17.02
C LEU A 429 16.99 -5.87 -17.25
N ILE A 430 17.75 -5.55 -16.20
CA ILE A 430 19.00 -4.78 -16.34
C ILE A 430 20.07 -5.60 -17.02
N GLU A 431 20.14 -6.90 -16.71
CA GLU A 431 21.11 -7.83 -17.33
C GLU A 431 20.71 -8.16 -18.77
N ASN A 432 19.42 -8.41 -19.01
CA ASN A 432 18.86 -8.66 -20.32
C ASN A 432 17.38 -8.23 -20.37
N GLU A 433 17.08 -7.15 -21.10
CA GLU A 433 15.71 -6.64 -21.23
C GLU A 433 14.75 -7.64 -21.95
N LEU A 434 15.31 -8.66 -22.62
CA LEU A 434 14.56 -9.77 -23.24
C LEU A 434 14.42 -11.00 -22.33
N CYS A 435 14.69 -10.88 -21.03
CA CYS A 435 14.52 -11.99 -20.10
C CYS A 435 13.08 -12.49 -20.05
N ASP A 436 12.90 -13.77 -19.73
CA ASP A 436 11.58 -14.35 -19.56
C ASP A 436 11.04 -14.01 -18.16
N ILE A 437 10.29 -12.91 -18.08
CA ILE A 437 9.66 -12.47 -16.82
C ILE A 437 8.66 -13.51 -16.30
N ILE A 438 8.02 -14.30 -17.18
CA ILE A 438 7.08 -15.34 -16.75
C ILE A 438 7.85 -16.41 -16.01
N GLU A 439 8.95 -16.90 -16.58
CA GLU A 439 9.82 -17.89 -15.94
C GLU A 439 10.33 -17.41 -14.58
N ILE A 440 10.87 -16.18 -14.53
CA ILE A 440 11.37 -15.57 -13.28
C ILE A 440 10.29 -15.55 -12.19
N LEU A 441 9.09 -15.09 -12.51
CA LEU A 441 8.02 -14.93 -11.53
C LEU A 441 7.34 -16.26 -11.17
N GLU A 442 7.22 -17.20 -12.10
CA GLU A 442 6.67 -18.54 -11.82
C GLU A 442 7.64 -19.33 -10.94
N ASP A 443 8.93 -19.29 -11.21
CA ASP A 443 9.93 -19.98 -10.38
C ASP A 443 10.02 -19.35 -8.98
N TYR A 444 9.90 -18.03 -8.88
CA TYR A 444 9.74 -17.36 -7.59
C TYR A 444 8.53 -17.87 -6.81
N CYS A 445 7.35 -17.97 -7.45
CA CYS A 445 6.14 -18.47 -6.81
C CYS A 445 6.28 -19.95 -6.39
N LYS A 446 6.80 -20.81 -7.27
CA LYS A 446 7.04 -22.24 -6.99
C LYS A 446 7.95 -22.41 -5.79
N THR A 447 9.05 -21.65 -5.75
CA THR A 447 10.01 -21.68 -4.64
C THR A 447 9.32 -21.34 -3.32
N LYS A 448 8.55 -20.24 -3.28
CA LYS A 448 7.80 -19.83 -2.10
C LYS A 448 6.74 -20.85 -1.66
N VAL A 449 6.04 -21.46 -2.62
CA VAL A 449 5.08 -22.53 -2.32
C VAL A 449 5.79 -23.74 -1.70
N ILE A 450 6.92 -24.18 -2.26
CA ILE A 450 7.69 -25.31 -1.73
C ILE A 450 8.24 -25.00 -0.34
N GLU A 451 8.81 -23.81 -0.15
CA GLU A 451 9.35 -23.33 1.13
C GLU A 451 8.30 -23.28 2.24
N SER A 452 7.04 -22.97 1.89
CA SER A 452 5.91 -22.96 2.84
C SER A 452 5.55 -24.35 3.39
N ARG A 453 6.11 -25.43 2.81
CA ARG A 453 5.82 -26.83 3.18
C ARG A 453 4.32 -27.13 3.22
N PHE A 454 3.60 -26.63 2.23
CA PHE A 454 2.13 -26.64 2.19
C PHE A 454 1.50 -28.03 2.34
N GLU A 455 2.19 -29.11 1.95
CA GLU A 455 1.68 -30.48 2.10
C GLU A 455 1.48 -30.88 3.58
N ASP A 456 2.35 -30.37 4.46
CA ASP A 456 2.34 -30.60 5.91
C ASP A 456 1.42 -29.60 6.64
N ALA A 457 0.99 -28.51 5.99
CA ALA A 457 0.23 -27.43 6.60
C ALA A 457 -1.24 -27.79 6.87
N ARG A 458 -1.84 -27.14 7.87
CA ARG A 458 -3.26 -27.26 8.26
C ARG A 458 -3.81 -25.91 8.72
N GLY A 459 -5.09 -25.67 8.46
CA GLY A 459 -5.82 -24.51 8.97
C GLY A 459 -5.14 -23.19 8.59
N PHE A 460 -4.87 -22.36 9.58
CA PHE A 460 -4.16 -21.08 9.39
C PHE A 460 -2.64 -21.21 9.18
N GLY A 461 -2.11 -22.43 9.19
CA GLY A 461 -0.70 -22.71 8.85
C GLY A 461 -0.40 -22.65 7.36
N PHE A 462 -1.41 -22.61 6.48
CA PHE A 462 -1.18 -22.39 5.05
C PHE A 462 -0.78 -20.95 4.76
N GLU A 463 0.34 -20.77 4.06
CA GLU A 463 0.74 -19.45 3.59
C GLU A 463 -0.16 -18.94 2.45
N ARG A 464 -0.32 -17.62 2.38
CA ARG A 464 -1.18 -16.97 1.37
C ARG A 464 -0.76 -17.30 -0.06
N ILE A 465 0.54 -17.43 -0.31
CA ILE A 465 1.11 -17.72 -1.65
C ILE A 465 0.57 -19.03 -2.23
N VAL A 466 0.29 -20.03 -1.38
CA VAL A 466 -0.27 -21.32 -1.79
C VAL A 466 -1.64 -21.13 -2.45
N PHE A 467 -2.49 -20.28 -1.87
CA PHE A 467 -3.82 -20.00 -2.40
C PHE A 467 -3.78 -19.12 -3.65
N THR A 468 -2.98 -18.05 -3.62
CA THR A 468 -2.94 -17.07 -4.71
C THR A 468 -2.25 -17.65 -5.95
N TYR A 469 -1.16 -18.40 -5.79
CA TYR A 469 -0.49 -19.07 -6.90
C TYR A 469 -1.36 -20.20 -7.48
N LEU A 470 -2.10 -20.95 -6.65
CA LEU A 470 -3.10 -21.89 -7.15
C LEU A 470 -4.17 -21.20 -8.01
N ASP A 471 -4.76 -20.09 -7.53
CA ASP A 471 -5.73 -19.33 -8.33
C ASP A 471 -5.10 -18.85 -9.65
N TYR A 472 -3.81 -18.49 -9.67
CA TYR A 472 -3.09 -18.16 -10.90
C TYR A 472 -2.97 -19.36 -11.85
N LEU A 473 -2.59 -20.53 -11.35
CA LEU A 473 -2.48 -21.76 -12.16
C LEU A 473 -3.84 -22.18 -12.73
N LEU A 474 -4.90 -22.09 -11.93
CA LEU A 474 -6.28 -22.34 -12.36
C LEU A 474 -6.71 -21.35 -13.44
N TYR A 475 -6.35 -20.07 -13.31
CA TYR A 475 -6.60 -19.06 -14.33
C TYR A 475 -5.82 -19.33 -15.63
N LYS A 476 -4.53 -19.67 -15.52
CA LYS A 476 -3.63 -19.90 -16.66
C LYS A 476 -4.04 -21.13 -17.46
N ASN A 477 -4.23 -22.26 -16.78
CA ASN A 477 -4.41 -23.56 -17.40
C ASN A 477 -5.88 -23.94 -17.58
N GLY A 478 -6.78 -23.26 -16.87
CA GLY A 478 -8.18 -23.67 -16.74
C GLY A 478 -8.35 -24.87 -15.80
N TYR A 479 -9.60 -25.24 -15.55
CA TYR A 479 -9.97 -26.39 -14.74
C TYR A 479 -11.29 -26.98 -15.20
N SER A 480 -11.28 -28.30 -15.39
CA SER A 480 -12.44 -29.09 -15.81
C SER A 480 -12.63 -30.26 -14.87
N TYR A 481 -13.88 -30.56 -14.53
CA TYR A 481 -14.25 -31.69 -13.69
C TYR A 481 -15.31 -32.54 -14.39
N LEU A 482 -15.06 -33.86 -14.48
CA LEU A 482 -15.94 -34.82 -15.19
C LEU A 482 -16.33 -34.37 -16.62
N GLY A 483 -15.39 -33.76 -17.34
CA GLY A 483 -15.62 -33.26 -18.70
C GLY A 483 -16.38 -31.94 -18.81
N LYS A 484 -16.82 -31.35 -17.69
CA LYS A 484 -17.39 -30.00 -17.64
C LYS A 484 -16.30 -28.98 -17.33
N GLU A 485 -16.15 -27.99 -18.22
CA GLU A 485 -15.28 -26.84 -17.99
C GLU A 485 -15.88 -25.93 -16.91
N ILE A 486 -15.14 -25.74 -15.81
CA ILE A 486 -15.57 -24.90 -14.68
C ILE A 486 -14.84 -23.57 -14.70
N VAL A 487 -13.53 -23.61 -14.92
CA VAL A 487 -12.68 -22.43 -15.10
C VAL A 487 -12.09 -22.49 -16.51
N PRO A 488 -12.58 -21.67 -17.44
CA PRO A 488 -11.96 -21.56 -18.75
C PRO A 488 -10.63 -20.79 -18.63
N PRO A 489 -9.58 -21.17 -19.38
CA PRO A 489 -8.28 -20.53 -19.27
C PRO A 489 -8.32 -19.06 -19.75
N MET A 490 -7.69 -18.18 -18.98
CA MET A 490 -7.34 -16.80 -19.34
C MET A 490 -8.50 -15.87 -19.77
N ARG A 491 -9.66 -16.01 -19.12
CA ARG A 491 -10.83 -15.13 -19.37
C ARG A 491 -10.68 -13.74 -18.76
N ASP A 492 -11.23 -12.74 -19.44
CA ASP A 492 -11.15 -11.32 -19.04
C ASP A 492 -12.16 -10.91 -17.95
N ASP A 493 -13.06 -11.81 -17.56
CA ASP A 493 -14.09 -11.57 -16.55
C ASP A 493 -13.62 -11.79 -15.11
N TRP A 494 -12.34 -12.11 -14.91
CA TRP A 494 -11.76 -12.34 -13.60
C TRP A 494 -10.43 -11.58 -13.41
N GLN A 495 -10.22 -11.05 -12.21
CA GLN A 495 -8.96 -10.43 -11.80
C GLN A 495 -8.73 -10.63 -10.30
N PHE A 496 -7.47 -10.65 -9.88
CA PHE A 496 -7.12 -10.71 -8.46
C PHE A 496 -7.62 -9.48 -7.70
N GLN A 497 -8.25 -9.74 -6.56
CA GLN A 497 -8.65 -8.75 -5.57
C GLN A 497 -7.86 -8.98 -4.28
N PHE A 498 -7.70 -7.93 -3.46
CA PHE A 498 -7.04 -8.05 -2.16
C PHE A 498 -7.85 -8.97 -1.25
N ARG A 499 -7.26 -10.10 -0.89
CA ARG A 499 -7.85 -11.16 -0.06
C ARG A 499 -6.80 -11.60 0.95
N SER A 500 -7.13 -11.52 2.24
CA SER A 500 -6.16 -11.75 3.33
C SER A 500 -6.66 -12.74 4.38
N SER A 501 -7.93 -13.16 4.28
CA SER A 501 -8.56 -14.05 5.25
C SER A 501 -8.67 -15.45 4.68
N ILE A 502 -8.09 -16.42 5.37
CA ILE A 502 -8.38 -17.84 5.15
C ILE A 502 -9.76 -18.10 5.75
N GLU A 503 -10.60 -18.80 4.99
CA GLU A 503 -11.97 -19.11 5.38
C GLU A 503 -12.30 -20.57 5.06
N HIS A 504 -12.99 -21.22 5.98
CA HIS A 504 -13.48 -22.58 5.80
C HIS A 504 -14.76 -22.57 4.98
N PHE A 505 -14.89 -23.44 3.98
CA PHE A 505 -16.12 -23.54 3.20
C PHE A 505 -17.22 -24.23 3.98
N GLN A 506 -16.93 -25.42 4.55
CA GLN A 506 -17.67 -25.96 5.68
C GLN A 506 -17.16 -25.31 6.96
N PRO A 507 -17.99 -24.56 7.70
CA PRO A 507 -17.55 -23.85 8.90
C PRO A 507 -17.29 -24.80 10.07
N GLN A 508 -16.44 -24.37 11.01
CA GLN A 508 -16.14 -25.12 12.24
C GLN A 508 -17.38 -25.27 13.14
N ASN A 509 -18.20 -24.23 13.25
CA ASN A 509 -19.40 -24.18 14.09
C ASN A 509 -20.64 -23.92 13.22
N PRO A 510 -21.09 -24.90 12.39
CA PRO A 510 -22.19 -24.67 11.46
C PRO A 510 -23.48 -24.30 12.19
N VAL A 511 -24.23 -23.32 11.67
CA VAL A 511 -25.59 -23.00 12.18
C VAL A 511 -26.56 -24.17 11.99
N GLU A 512 -26.36 -24.95 10.92
CA GLU A 512 -27.12 -26.14 10.57
C GLU A 512 -26.20 -27.14 9.85
N GLY A 513 -26.34 -28.44 10.14
CA GLY A 513 -25.54 -29.51 9.53
C GLY A 513 -24.59 -30.22 10.50
N LEU A 514 -23.64 -30.99 9.95
CA LEU A 514 -22.66 -31.77 10.73
C LEU A 514 -21.36 -30.98 10.92
N SER A 515 -20.80 -31.06 12.13
CA SER A 515 -19.41 -30.70 12.40
C SER A 515 -18.48 -31.78 11.83
N TRP A 516 -17.36 -31.35 11.26
CA TRP A 516 -16.34 -32.25 10.68
C TRP A 516 -15.22 -32.51 11.68
N GLU A 517 -14.45 -33.58 11.44
CA GLU A 517 -13.21 -33.83 12.17
C GLU A 517 -12.14 -32.79 11.83
N SER A 518 -11.22 -32.51 12.77
CA SER A 518 -10.25 -31.41 12.65
C SER A 518 -9.37 -31.50 11.40
N ASP A 519 -8.97 -32.71 11.00
CA ASP A 519 -8.03 -32.90 9.89
C ASP A 519 -8.64 -32.56 8.52
N ASP A 520 -9.93 -32.87 8.31
CA ASP A 520 -10.65 -32.56 7.07
C ASP A 520 -11.23 -31.14 7.08
N LEU A 521 -11.63 -30.67 8.27
CA LEU A 521 -12.08 -29.29 8.47
C LEU A 521 -10.97 -28.31 8.13
N ASP A 522 -9.77 -28.49 8.69
CA ASP A 522 -8.59 -27.65 8.50
C ASP A 522 -7.76 -28.07 7.27
N GLY A 523 -8.28 -29.00 6.46
CA GLY A 523 -7.65 -29.44 5.23
C GLY A 523 -7.77 -28.40 4.12
N PHE A 524 -6.71 -28.24 3.31
CA PHE A 524 -6.68 -27.30 2.19
C PHE A 524 -7.89 -27.42 1.25
N GLY A 525 -8.41 -28.63 1.08
CA GLY A 525 -9.61 -28.89 0.27
C GLY A 525 -10.81 -28.07 0.69
N ASN A 526 -10.97 -27.81 2.00
CA ASN A 526 -12.06 -27.05 2.60
C ASN A 526 -11.75 -25.55 2.78
N LEU A 527 -10.51 -25.11 2.63
CA LEU A 527 -10.09 -23.73 2.90
C LEU A 527 -10.00 -22.87 1.64
N ALA A 528 -10.32 -21.59 1.70
CA ALA A 528 -10.03 -20.66 0.60
C ALA A 528 -9.64 -19.28 1.11
N LEU A 529 -8.94 -18.51 0.27
CA LEU A 529 -8.55 -17.14 0.58
C LEU A 529 -9.61 -16.15 0.04
N ILE A 530 -10.18 -15.35 0.93
CA ILE A 530 -11.22 -14.35 0.63
C ILE A 530 -10.96 -13.00 1.30
N THR A 531 -11.83 -12.03 1.01
CA THR A 531 -11.86 -10.73 1.68
C THR A 531 -12.30 -10.86 3.14
N VAL A 532 -11.78 -10.02 4.04
CA VAL A 532 -12.18 -10.00 5.47
C VAL A 532 -13.68 -9.73 5.64
N SER A 533 -14.22 -8.83 4.82
CA SER A 533 -15.65 -8.53 4.77
C SER A 533 -16.48 -9.72 4.26
N GLY A 534 -15.93 -10.50 3.32
CA GLY A 534 -16.52 -11.74 2.86
C GLY A 534 -16.55 -12.80 3.95
N ASN A 535 -15.44 -12.95 4.69
CA ASN A 535 -15.36 -13.88 5.82
C ASN A 535 -16.39 -13.55 6.91
N SER A 536 -16.47 -12.27 7.28
CA SER A 536 -17.46 -11.80 8.27
C SER A 536 -18.92 -12.11 7.86
N LYS A 537 -19.22 -12.12 6.55
CA LYS A 537 -20.55 -12.44 6.01
C LYS A 537 -20.82 -13.94 5.94
N PHE A 538 -19.81 -14.74 5.61
CA PHE A 538 -19.93 -16.20 5.57
C PHE A 538 -20.18 -16.77 6.96
N SER A 539 -19.43 -16.32 7.97
CA SER A 539 -19.61 -16.71 9.37
C SER A 539 -19.82 -18.23 9.49
N ASN A 540 -20.86 -18.65 10.20
CA ASN A 540 -21.20 -20.05 10.45
C ASN A 540 -22.15 -20.67 9.41
N LEU A 541 -22.35 -20.03 8.25
CA LEU A 541 -23.23 -20.56 7.20
C LEU A 541 -22.63 -21.84 6.59
N PRO A 542 -23.43 -22.88 6.31
CA PRO A 542 -22.96 -24.03 5.55
C PRO A 542 -22.72 -23.66 4.07
N PRO A 543 -21.99 -24.50 3.30
CA PRO A 543 -21.70 -24.30 1.88
C PRO A 543 -22.89 -23.88 1.01
N GLU A 544 -24.04 -24.54 1.13
CA GLU A 544 -25.27 -24.21 0.40
C GLU A 544 -25.76 -22.78 0.73
N GLY A 545 -25.66 -22.39 2.00
CA GLY A 545 -25.99 -21.05 2.48
C GLY A 545 -25.03 -19.98 1.95
N LYS A 546 -23.72 -20.28 1.93
CA LYS A 546 -22.68 -19.39 1.37
C LYS A 546 -22.90 -19.16 -0.13
N ILE A 547 -23.17 -20.23 -0.89
CA ILE A 547 -23.42 -20.17 -2.35
C ILE A 547 -24.67 -19.33 -2.67
N SER A 548 -25.77 -19.59 -1.97
CA SER A 548 -27.06 -18.95 -2.26
C SER A 548 -27.13 -17.49 -1.78
N SER A 549 -26.59 -17.19 -0.60
CA SER A 549 -26.70 -15.87 0.01
C SER A 549 -25.68 -14.88 -0.55
N TYR A 550 -24.51 -15.37 -0.98
CA TYR A 550 -23.37 -14.52 -1.33
C TYR A 550 -22.60 -15.00 -2.57
N PRO A 551 -23.26 -15.14 -3.73
CA PRO A 551 -22.60 -15.60 -4.96
C PRO A 551 -21.42 -14.71 -5.38
N SER A 552 -21.49 -13.40 -5.13
CA SER A 552 -20.41 -12.47 -5.47
C SER A 552 -19.12 -12.67 -4.67
N ILE A 553 -19.17 -13.29 -3.48
CA ILE A 553 -17.97 -13.63 -2.70
C ILE A 553 -17.33 -14.91 -3.25
N ILE A 554 -18.16 -15.89 -3.63
CA ILE A 554 -17.69 -17.14 -4.23
C ILE A 554 -16.91 -16.89 -5.52
N GLU A 555 -17.39 -15.98 -6.37
CA GLU A 555 -16.73 -15.67 -7.64
C GLU A 555 -15.39 -14.90 -7.48
N GLN A 556 -15.02 -14.47 -6.26
CA GLN A 556 -13.72 -13.81 -6.00
C GLN A 556 -12.53 -14.78 -6.01
N SER A 557 -12.78 -16.08 -5.75
CA SER A 557 -11.75 -17.14 -5.75
C SER A 557 -12.11 -18.22 -6.75
N LEU A 558 -11.16 -18.56 -7.62
CA LEU A 558 -11.36 -19.65 -8.59
C LEU A 558 -11.48 -20.99 -7.87
N LYS A 559 -10.72 -21.19 -6.79
CA LYS A 559 -10.89 -22.34 -5.90
C LYS A 559 -12.32 -22.43 -5.32
N LEU A 560 -12.90 -21.33 -4.80
CA LEU A 560 -14.29 -21.36 -4.30
C LEU A 560 -15.31 -21.61 -5.40
N LYS A 561 -15.09 -21.06 -6.59
CA LYS A 561 -15.93 -21.33 -7.76
C LYS A 561 -15.95 -22.81 -8.10
N ILE A 562 -14.80 -23.48 -8.05
CA ILE A 562 -14.68 -24.93 -8.22
C ILE A 562 -15.46 -25.66 -7.12
N MET A 563 -15.25 -25.30 -5.86
CA MET A 563 -15.95 -25.92 -4.72
C MET A 563 -17.48 -25.80 -4.85
N LYS A 564 -17.99 -24.63 -5.26
CA LYS A 564 -19.41 -24.42 -5.58
C LYS A 564 -19.91 -25.37 -6.67
N GLU A 565 -19.17 -25.51 -7.77
CA GLU A 565 -19.58 -26.41 -8.86
C GLU A 565 -19.54 -27.88 -8.44
N LEU A 566 -18.58 -28.29 -7.60
CA LEU A 566 -18.52 -29.64 -7.02
C LEU A 566 -19.69 -29.95 -6.07
N VAL A 567 -20.21 -28.93 -5.38
CA VAL A 567 -21.46 -29.06 -4.61
C VAL A 567 -22.64 -29.28 -5.56
N ASN A 568 -22.76 -28.47 -6.61
CA ASN A 568 -23.87 -28.52 -7.56
C ASN A 568 -23.93 -29.82 -8.39
N LEU A 569 -22.78 -30.40 -8.75
CA LEU A 569 -22.69 -31.54 -9.66
C LEU A 569 -22.94 -32.90 -8.98
N ASP A 570 -22.79 -33.00 -7.67
CA ASP A 570 -22.75 -34.30 -6.97
C ASP A 570 -23.64 -34.28 -5.72
N ASN A 571 -24.95 -34.42 -5.92
CA ASN A 571 -25.98 -34.54 -4.86
C ASN A 571 -26.12 -33.35 -3.90
N GLY A 572 -25.57 -32.17 -4.21
CA GLY A 572 -25.82 -30.92 -3.48
C GLY A 572 -25.06 -30.75 -2.16
N LYS A 573 -24.25 -31.73 -1.73
CA LYS A 573 -23.56 -31.67 -0.42
C LYS A 573 -22.05 -31.56 -0.55
N TRP A 574 -21.44 -30.74 0.28
CA TRP A 574 -19.99 -30.75 0.53
C TRP A 574 -19.70 -31.77 1.64
N THR A 575 -18.77 -32.71 1.42
CA THR A 575 -18.44 -33.80 2.35
C THR A 575 -16.93 -33.90 2.57
N GLU A 576 -16.50 -34.55 3.66
CA GLU A 576 -15.07 -34.77 3.96
C GLU A 576 -14.36 -35.49 2.80
N GLU A 577 -14.99 -36.53 2.23
CA GLU A 577 -14.45 -37.23 1.05
C GLU A 577 -14.22 -36.31 -0.15
N LYS A 578 -15.16 -35.39 -0.43
CA LYS A 578 -15.02 -34.41 -1.52
C LYS A 578 -13.93 -33.39 -1.23
N ALA A 579 -13.87 -32.91 0.01
CA ALA A 579 -12.81 -32.00 0.42
C ALA A 579 -11.44 -32.67 0.29
N SER A 580 -11.29 -33.94 0.67
CA SER A 580 -10.03 -34.68 0.50
C SER A 580 -9.66 -34.87 -0.98
N LYS A 581 -10.60 -35.27 -1.84
CA LYS A 581 -10.34 -35.38 -3.30
C LYS A 581 -9.97 -34.02 -3.90
N HIS A 582 -10.67 -32.97 -3.53
CA HIS A 582 -10.38 -31.61 -3.98
C HIS A 582 -8.98 -31.16 -3.52
N LYS A 583 -8.58 -31.46 -2.27
CA LYS A 583 -7.23 -31.21 -1.76
C LYS A 583 -6.17 -31.87 -2.64
N GLU A 584 -6.31 -33.17 -2.90
CA GLU A 584 -5.36 -33.93 -3.74
C GLU A 584 -5.22 -33.35 -5.15
N GLU A 585 -6.34 -32.95 -5.76
CA GLU A 585 -6.33 -32.31 -7.08
C GLU A 585 -5.63 -30.95 -7.05
N MET A 586 -5.91 -30.09 -6.07
CA MET A 586 -5.26 -28.79 -5.97
C MET A 586 -3.75 -28.92 -5.68
N PHE A 587 -3.35 -29.89 -4.86
CA PHE A 587 -1.94 -30.18 -4.60
C PHE A 587 -1.23 -30.70 -5.86
N ARG A 588 -1.90 -31.53 -6.67
CA ARG A 588 -1.36 -31.97 -7.96
C ARG A 588 -1.14 -30.79 -8.91
N ILE A 589 -2.03 -29.80 -8.90
CA ILE A 589 -1.87 -28.58 -9.71
C ILE A 589 -0.68 -27.76 -9.21
N LEU A 590 -0.48 -27.63 -7.89
CA LEU A 590 0.65 -26.90 -7.32
C LEU A 590 2.00 -27.59 -7.56
N ASN A 591 2.04 -28.91 -7.62
CA ASN A 591 3.24 -29.71 -7.83
C ASN A 591 3.61 -29.94 -9.32
N GLY A 592 2.71 -29.61 -10.25
CA GLY A 592 2.92 -29.74 -11.70
C GLY A 592 3.44 -28.45 -12.31
#